data_AF-A0A0F9IF76-F1
#
_entry.id   AF-A0A0F9IF76-F1
#
_cell.length_a   1.000
_cell.length_b   1.000
_cell.length_c   1.000
_cell.angle_alpha   90.00
_cell.angle_beta   90.00
_cell.angle_gamma   90.00
#
_symmetry.space_group_name_H-M   'P 1'
#
loop_
_entity.id
_entity.type
_entity.pdbx_description
1 polymer ?
#
loop_
_entity_poly.entity_id
_entity_poly.type
_entity_poly.pdbx_seq_one_letter_code
_entity_poly.pdbx_strand_id
1 'polypeptide(L)'
;MKEMINTQITLNSKLHKTHYSNGQFAIFALNYNDEPLAELSIMCNSVELASDEFILKDYAENEKLAQKLFELELIIPTNRFVLIGSHLCLICQINS
;
A
#
# COMPACT_ATOMS: atom_id res chain seq x y z
N MET A 1 -3.21 -6.97 -30.69
CA MET A 1 -3.18 -7.82 -29.49
C MET A 1 -2.03 -7.27 -28.64
N LYS A 2 -2.34 -6.48 -27.60
CA LYS A 2 -1.30 -5.80 -26.79
C LYS A 2 -0.64 -6.85 -25.92
N GLU A 3 0.68 -7.00 -26.05
CA GLU A 3 1.48 -7.84 -25.17
C GLU A 3 1.22 -7.44 -23.71
N MET A 4 0.49 -8.28 -22.99
CA MET A 4 0.41 -8.18 -21.55
C MET A 4 1.79 -8.61 -21.04
N ILE A 5 2.61 -7.62 -20.68
CA ILE A 5 3.82 -7.86 -19.91
C ILE A 5 3.36 -8.53 -18.62
N ASN A 6 3.51 -9.85 -18.59
CA ASN A 6 3.35 -10.67 -17.42
C ASN A 6 4.59 -10.41 -16.57
N THR A 7 4.72 -9.20 -16.03
CA THR A 7 5.69 -8.91 -14.99
C THR A 7 5.21 -9.74 -13.82
N GLN A 8 5.77 -10.94 -13.68
CA GLN A 8 5.74 -11.65 -12.42
C GLN A 8 6.43 -10.69 -11.46
N ILE A 9 5.65 -9.86 -10.78
CA ILE A 9 6.11 -9.05 -9.67
C ILE A 9 6.39 -10.08 -8.59
N THR A 10 7.59 -10.61 -8.68
CA THR A 10 8.17 -11.49 -7.71
C THR A 10 8.42 -10.45 -6.57
N LEU A 11 7.56 -10.49 -5.56
CA LEU A 11 7.60 -9.58 -4.42
C LEU A 11 8.42 -10.21 -3.33
N ASN A 12 9.29 -9.42 -2.73
CA ASN A 12 9.79 -9.77 -1.43
C ASN A 12 8.64 -9.62 -0.43
N SER A 13 8.51 -10.51 0.54
CA SER A 13 7.49 -10.44 1.60
C SER A 13 7.76 -9.30 2.60
N LYS A 14 8.65 -8.37 2.25
CA LYS A 14 9.08 -7.27 3.11
C LYS A 14 8.46 -5.96 2.65
N LEU A 15 7.99 -5.21 3.63
CA LEU A 15 7.53 -3.82 3.46
C LEU A 15 8.55 -2.90 4.10
N HIS A 16 8.86 -1.80 3.42
CA HIS A 16 9.58 -0.70 4.05
C HIS A 16 8.58 0.26 4.69
N LYS A 17 8.81 0.54 5.97
CA LYS A 17 7.97 1.37 6.83
C LYS A 17 8.69 2.68 7.11
N THR A 18 8.02 3.80 6.86
CA THR A 18 8.53 5.14 7.19
C THR A 18 7.37 6.04 7.58
N HIS A 19 7.64 7.33 7.77
CA HIS A 19 6.61 8.34 7.99
C HIS A 19 6.79 9.49 7.02
N TYR A 20 5.67 10.04 6.56
CA TYR A 20 5.65 11.32 5.87
C TYR A 20 6.05 12.46 6.82
N SER A 21 6.32 13.64 6.26
CA SER A 21 6.66 14.84 7.04
C SER A 21 5.58 15.28 8.04
N ASN A 22 4.32 14.91 7.79
CA ASN A 22 3.18 15.15 8.69
C ASN A 22 3.04 14.08 9.80
N GLY A 23 3.97 13.11 9.87
CA GLY A 23 3.93 12.01 10.84
C GLY A 23 3.01 10.85 10.47
N GLN A 24 2.35 10.88 9.31
CA GLN A 24 1.53 9.75 8.85
C GLN A 24 2.37 8.59 8.39
N PHE A 25 1.87 7.38 8.64
CA PHE A 25 2.55 6.15 8.31
C PHE A 25 2.58 5.91 6.80
N ALA A 26 3.77 5.61 6.28
CA ALA A 26 4.01 5.41 4.86
C ALA A 26 4.61 4.03 4.61
N ILE A 27 4.07 3.33 3.61
CA ILE A 27 4.41 1.95 3.27
C ILE A 27 4.88 1.85 1.83
N PHE A 28 6.02 1.19 1.65
CA PHE A 28 6.59 0.89 0.35
C PHE A 28 6.73 -0.62 0.19
N ALA A 29 6.30 -1.15 -0.94
CA ALA A 29 6.64 -2.50 -1.34
C ALA A 29 8.09 -2.55 -1.81
N LEU A 30 8.79 -3.63 -1.46
CA LEU A 30 10.18 -3.85 -1.87
C LEU A 30 10.29 -4.92 -2.95
N ASN A 31 11.28 -4.75 -3.83
CA ASN A 31 11.75 -5.82 -4.71
C ASN A 31 12.67 -6.81 -3.95
N TYR A 32 13.21 -7.84 -4.60
CA TYR A 32 14.13 -8.79 -3.96
C TYR A 32 15.47 -8.22 -3.51
N ASN A 33 15.86 -7.08 -4.07
CA ASN A 33 17.08 -6.38 -3.68
C ASN A 33 16.85 -5.43 -2.50
N ASP A 34 15.69 -5.52 -1.84
CA ASP A 34 15.24 -4.61 -0.77
C ASP A 34 15.13 -3.13 -1.22
N GLU A 35 14.96 -2.89 -2.53
CA GLU A 35 14.75 -1.54 -3.08
C GLU A 35 13.25 -1.22 -3.20
N PRO A 36 12.84 0.04 -2.95
CA PRO A 36 11.44 0.46 -3.11
C PRO A 36 10.96 0.26 -4.54
N LEU A 37 9.94 -0.58 -4.71
CA LEU A 37 9.29 -0.83 -6.00
C LEU A 37 8.12 0.11 -6.22
N ALA A 38 7.28 0.29 -5.19
CA ALA A 38 6.09 1.11 -5.27
C ALA A 38 5.70 1.62 -3.88
N GLU A 39 5.19 2.85 -3.84
CA GLU A 39 4.55 3.43 -2.66
C GLU A 39 3.08 2.98 -2.61
N LEU A 40 2.66 2.44 -1.47
CA LEU A 40 1.33 1.88 -1.23
C LEU A 40 0.45 2.77 -0.36
N SER A 41 1.03 3.82 0.23
CA SER A 41 0.32 4.76 1.09
C SER A 41 -0.02 6.05 0.36
N ILE A 42 -1.02 6.78 0.86
CA ILE A 42 -1.35 8.14 0.43
C ILE A 42 -1.27 9.07 1.63
N MET A 43 -0.50 10.15 1.51
CA MET A 43 -0.48 11.22 2.50
C MET A 43 -1.79 12.03 2.44
N CYS A 44 -2.52 12.12 3.55
CA CYS A 44 -3.79 12.86 3.63
C CYS A 44 -3.99 13.51 5.01
N ASN A 45 -3.68 14.80 5.15
CA ASN A 45 -3.75 15.52 6.43
C ASN A 45 -5.15 15.59 7.08
N SER A 46 -6.21 15.33 6.33
CA SER A 46 -7.60 15.46 6.80
C SER A 46 -8.17 14.19 7.42
N VAL A 47 -7.39 13.12 7.51
CA VAL A 47 -7.81 11.85 8.12
C VAL A 47 -6.95 11.53 9.32
N GLU A 48 -7.61 11.28 10.44
CA GLU A 48 -6.98 10.74 11.64
C GLU A 48 -6.70 9.25 11.43
N LEU A 49 -5.43 8.86 11.50
CA LEU A 49 -4.97 7.48 11.38
C LEU A 49 -4.27 7.10 12.68
N ALA A 50 -4.46 5.85 13.13
CA ALA A 50 -3.64 5.26 14.17
C ALA A 50 -2.17 5.14 13.68
N SER A 51 -1.25 4.91 14.62
CA SER A 51 0.19 4.89 14.33
C SER A 51 0.63 3.80 13.34
N ASP A 52 -0.17 2.75 13.17
CA ASP A 52 0.06 1.63 12.27
C ASP A 52 -0.91 1.59 11.07
N GLU A 53 -1.82 2.56 11.00
CA GLU A 53 -2.78 2.71 9.91
C GLU A 53 -2.21 3.55 8.76
N PHE A 54 -2.54 3.16 7.54
CA PHE A 54 -2.23 3.93 6.34
C PHE A 54 -3.40 3.84 5.34
N ILE A 55 -3.53 4.88 4.51
CA ILE A 55 -4.51 4.89 3.42
C ILE A 55 -3.91 4.13 2.24
N LEU A 56 -4.51 3.00 1.86
CA LEU A 56 -4.01 2.15 0.79
C LEU A 56 -4.29 2.78 -0.58
N LYS A 57 -3.22 2.95 -1.36
CA LYS A 57 -3.24 3.29 -2.78
C LYS A 57 -3.37 2.01 -3.61
N ASP A 58 -4.55 1.42 -3.65
CA ASP A 58 -4.83 0.15 -4.36
C ASP A 58 -5.25 0.31 -5.82
N TYR A 59 -5.27 1.53 -6.36
CA TYR A 59 -5.67 1.77 -7.74
C TYR A 59 -4.49 1.72 -8.73
N ALA A 60 -4.83 1.41 -9.99
CA ALA A 60 -3.92 1.39 -11.14
C ALA A 60 -2.72 0.42 -10.97
N GLU A 61 -1.50 0.95 -10.90
CA GLU A 61 -0.25 0.18 -10.87
C GLU A 61 -0.08 -0.70 -9.62
N ASN A 62 -0.81 -0.39 -8.55
CA ASN A 62 -0.68 -1.04 -7.25
C ASN A 62 -1.73 -2.11 -6.97
N GLU A 63 -2.76 -2.29 -7.81
CA GLU A 63 -3.88 -3.21 -7.53
C GLU A 63 -3.42 -4.66 -7.30
N LYS A 64 -2.63 -5.19 -8.24
CA LYS A 64 -2.07 -6.55 -8.13
C LYS A 64 -1.11 -6.71 -6.96
N LEU A 65 -0.41 -5.63 -6.62
CA LEU A 65 0.54 -5.59 -5.52
C LEU A 65 -0.21 -5.64 -4.19
N ALA A 66 -1.22 -4.79 -4.01
CA ALA A 66 -2.09 -4.76 -2.84
C ALA A 66 -2.77 -6.12 -2.62
N GLN A 67 -3.33 -6.72 -3.68
CA GLN A 67 -3.93 -8.05 -3.61
C GLN A 67 -2.96 -9.09 -3.03
N LYS A 68 -1.74 -9.14 -3.57
CA LYS A 68 -0.72 -10.09 -3.10
C LYS A 68 -0.29 -9.84 -1.66
N LEU A 69 -0.29 -8.59 -1.20
CA LEU A 69 0.01 -8.27 0.20
C LEU A 69 -1.11 -8.68 1.16
N PHE A 70 -2.37 -8.63 0.72
CA PHE A 70 -3.49 -9.21 1.46
C PHE A 70 -3.40 -10.74 1.51
N GLU A 71 -3.07 -11.40 0.39
CA GLU A 71 -2.90 -12.86 0.32
C GLU A 71 -1.76 -13.37 1.22
N LEU A 72 -0.69 -12.58 1.37
CA LEU A 72 0.42 -12.85 2.28
C LEU A 72 0.16 -12.40 3.72
N GLU A 73 -1.03 -11.84 3.99
CA GLU A 73 -1.41 -11.27 5.29
C GLU A 73 -0.38 -10.26 5.83
N LEU A 74 0.31 -9.52 4.96
CA LEU A 74 1.28 -8.50 5.40
C LEU A 74 0.60 -7.18 5.76
N ILE A 75 -0.57 -6.95 5.15
CA ILE A 75 -1.45 -5.82 5.44
C ILE A 75 -2.86 -6.36 5.70
N ILE A 76 -3.58 -5.74 6.62
CA ILE A 76 -4.94 -6.13 7.01
C ILE A 76 -5.87 -4.95 6.71
N PRO A 77 -7.02 -5.18 6.05
CA PRO A 77 -8.02 -4.14 5.87
C PRO A 77 -8.64 -3.77 7.22
N THR A 78 -8.80 -2.48 7.48
CA THR A 78 -9.71 -2.03 8.53
C THR A 78 -11.14 -1.99 7.98
N ASN A 79 -12.11 -1.58 8.81
CA ASN A 79 -13.48 -1.30 8.35
C ASN A 79 -13.69 0.17 7.94
N ARG A 80 -12.60 0.91 7.70
CA ARG A 80 -12.63 2.36 7.44
C ARG A 80 -12.21 2.66 6.00
N PHE A 81 -12.86 3.66 5.43
CA PHE A 81 -12.59 4.15 4.09
C PHE A 81 -12.49 5.67 4.10
N VAL A 82 -11.70 6.22 3.19
CA VAL A 82 -11.61 7.66 2.93
C VAL A 82 -11.80 7.92 1.45
N LEU A 83 -12.51 8.99 1.12
CA LEU A 83 -12.58 9.49 -0.25
C LEU A 83 -11.39 10.42 -0.53
N ILE A 84 -10.48 10.00 -1.42
CA ILE A 84 -9.38 10.81 -1.93
C ILE A 84 -9.70 11.21 -3.37
N GLY A 85 -10.10 12.47 -3.57
CA GLY A 85 -10.63 12.93 -4.86
C GLY A 85 -11.91 12.17 -5.22
N SER A 86 -11.86 11.36 -6.28
CA SER A 86 -12.96 10.47 -6.70
C SER A 86 -12.75 8.99 -6.33
N HIS A 87 -11.67 8.66 -5.60
CA HIS A 87 -11.32 7.29 -5.25
C HIS A 87 -11.69 6.98 -3.80
N LEU A 88 -12.46 5.93 -3.59
CA LEU A 88 -12.72 5.38 -2.27
C LEU A 88 -11.53 4.48 -1.89
N CYS A 89 -10.67 4.98 -1.00
CA CYS A 89 -9.48 4.28 -0.54
C CYS A 89 -9.74 3.59 0.79
N LEU A 90 -9.34 2.33 0.88
CA LEU A 90 -9.39 1.54 2.09
C LEU A 90 -8.27 1.98 3.05
N ILE A 91 -8.56 2.02 4.35
CA ILE A 91 -7.52 2.16 5.39
C ILE A 91 -7.08 0.76 5.80
N CYS A 92 -5.77 0.52 5.79
CA CYS A 92 -5.16 -0.74 6.17
C CYS A 92 -4.22 -0.54 7.36
N GLN A 93 -3.92 -1.64 8.04
CA GLN A 93 -2.86 -1.73 9.05
C GLN A 93 -1.82 -2.76 8.63
N ILE A 94 -0.63 -2.71 9.22
CA ILE A 94 0.37 -3.76 9.04
C ILE A 94 0.09 -4.91 10.00
N ASN A 95 0.06 -6.13 9.47
CA ASN A 95 0.04 -7.32 10.30
C ASN A 95 1.42 -7.50 10.95
N SER A 96 1.47 -7.51 12.28
CA SER A 96 2.71 -7.61 13.07
C SER A 96 2.85 -8.96 13.73
#